data_AF-W2EKE5-F1
#
_entry.id   AF-W2EKE5-F1
#
_cell.length_a   1.000
_cell.length_b   1.000
_cell.length_c   1.000
_cell.angle_alpha   90.00
_cell.angle_beta   90.00
_cell.angle_gamma   90.00
#
_symmetry.space_group_name_H-M   'P 1'
#
loop_
_entity.id
_entity.type
_entity.pdbx_description
1 polymer ?
#
loop_
_entity_poly.entity_id
_entity_poly.type
_entity_poly.pdbx_seq_one_letter_code
_entity_poly.pdbx_strand_id
1 'polypeptide(L)'
;MAPLGRPAVPGADRGALRVEAFFEALWREHVTVDFVHPEADVTAYKLVVPPSSSILAETAAKNLHRYVEGGGHLMVSYFPGPDRRPGLRELLAEVLDHARVSGPAGLPDTVEVVRRGGHVFLINHGDRPATVRGVSGRACSTARRSRGRRRCRQVVWR
;
A
#
# COMPACT_ATOMS: atom_id res chain seq x y z
N MET A 1 32.84 23.41 -18.31
CA MET A 1 31.79 23.83 -17.36
C MET A 1 30.77 22.71 -17.28
N ALA A 2 30.92 21.79 -16.32
CA ALA A 2 29.96 20.71 -16.08
C ALA A 2 28.95 21.17 -15.01
N PRO A 3 27.66 20.82 -15.12
CA PRO A 3 26.67 21.26 -14.16
C PRO A 3 26.92 20.55 -12.81
N LEU A 4 26.82 21.32 -11.73
CA LEU A 4 26.89 20.85 -10.35
C LEU A 4 25.74 19.84 -10.11
N GLY A 5 26.06 18.55 -10.19
CA GLY A 5 25.16 17.49 -9.75
C GLY A 5 24.93 17.61 -8.25
N ARG A 6 23.66 17.72 -7.85
CA ARG A 6 23.27 17.62 -6.43
C ARG A 6 23.85 16.32 -5.87
N PRO A 7 24.53 16.32 -4.72
CA PRO A 7 25.00 15.08 -4.12
C PRO A 7 23.79 14.20 -3.79
N ALA A 8 23.84 12.93 -4.19
CA ALA A 8 22.87 11.93 -3.76
C ALA A 8 22.96 11.81 -2.24
N VAL A 9 21.83 12.03 -1.55
CA VAL A 9 21.76 11.89 -0.08
C VAL A 9 21.88 10.40 0.24
N PRO A 10 22.93 9.94 0.94
CA PRO A 10 23.08 8.53 1.27
C PRO A 10 21.90 8.08 2.16
N GLY A 11 21.04 7.20 1.65
CA GLY A 11 19.87 6.67 2.36
C GLY A 11 18.50 6.92 1.70
N ALA A 12 18.42 7.78 0.68
CA ALA A 12 17.18 7.99 -0.07
C ALA A 12 16.64 6.70 -0.71
N ASP A 13 17.55 5.86 -1.25
CA ASP A 13 17.21 4.59 -1.88
C ASP A 13 16.65 3.57 -0.87
N ARG A 14 17.07 3.63 0.39
CA ARG A 14 16.58 2.73 1.45
C ARG A 14 15.18 3.09 1.94
N GLY A 15 14.80 4.36 1.84
CA GLY A 15 13.44 4.82 2.14
C GLY A 15 12.43 4.27 1.13
N ALA A 16 12.77 4.32 -0.16
CA ALA A 16 11.94 3.79 -1.24
C ALA A 16 11.74 2.27 -1.12
N LEU A 17 12.82 1.49 -0.95
CA LEU A 17 12.74 0.03 -0.75
C LEU A 17 11.86 -0.37 0.45
N ARG A 18 11.81 0.49 1.46
CA ARG A 18 11.00 0.24 2.65
C ARG A 18 9.53 0.51 2.40
N VAL A 19 9.23 1.64 1.76
CA VAL A 19 7.88 1.97 1.30
C VAL A 19 7.34 0.85 0.40
N GLU A 20 8.15 0.36 -0.53
CA GLU A 20 7.79 -0.73 -1.43
C GLU A 20 7.47 -2.02 -0.67
N ALA A 21 8.30 -2.41 0.31
CA ALA A 21 8.04 -3.63 1.10
C ALA A 21 6.74 -3.56 1.92
N PHE A 22 6.45 -2.42 2.55
CA PHE A 22 5.19 -2.23 3.28
C PHE A 22 4.00 -2.20 2.33
N PHE A 23 4.12 -1.48 1.21
CA PHE A 23 3.10 -1.49 0.16
C PHE A 23 2.84 -2.91 -0.33
N GLU A 24 3.91 -3.67 -0.62
CA GLU A 24 3.82 -5.03 -1.14
C GLU A 24 3.07 -5.98 -0.20
N ALA A 25 3.42 -5.92 1.08
CA ALA A 25 2.75 -6.72 2.08
C ALA A 25 1.28 -6.32 2.28
N LEU A 26 0.97 -5.01 2.29
CA LEU A 26 -0.40 -4.52 2.51
C LEU A 26 -1.34 -4.79 1.33
N TRP A 27 -0.88 -4.67 0.08
CA TRP A 27 -1.75 -4.97 -1.07
C TRP A 27 -2.03 -6.47 -1.21
N ARG A 28 -1.10 -7.33 -0.75
CA ARG A 28 -1.34 -8.78 -0.64
C ARG A 28 -2.40 -9.16 0.39
N GLU A 29 -2.63 -8.29 1.38
CA GLU A 29 -3.77 -8.38 2.31
C GLU A 29 -5.03 -7.68 1.76
N HIS A 30 -5.01 -7.28 0.48
CA HIS A 30 -6.08 -6.55 -0.22
C HIS A 30 -6.46 -5.23 0.46
N VAL A 31 -5.55 -4.63 1.22
CA VAL A 31 -5.75 -3.34 1.89
C VAL A 31 -5.32 -2.20 0.96
N THR A 32 -6.24 -1.29 0.65
CA THR A 32 -5.92 -0.04 -0.04
C THR A 32 -5.14 0.88 0.90
N VAL A 33 -4.03 1.43 0.44
CA VAL A 33 -3.19 2.36 1.20
C VAL A 33 -3.09 3.72 0.52
N ASP A 34 -2.93 4.76 1.32
CA ASP A 34 -2.63 6.12 0.86
C ASP A 34 -1.24 6.54 1.34
N PHE A 35 -0.54 7.34 0.53
CA PHE A 35 0.67 8.03 0.94
C PHE A 35 0.33 9.45 1.38
N VAL A 36 0.54 9.74 2.66
CA VAL A 36 0.25 11.04 3.28
C VAL A 36 1.52 11.68 3.82
N HIS A 37 1.58 13.01 3.77
CA HIS A 37 2.67 13.74 4.41
C HIS A 37 2.58 13.56 5.94
N PRO A 38 3.71 13.42 6.68
CA PRO A 38 3.69 13.17 8.12
C PRO A 38 3.01 14.27 8.96
N GLU A 39 2.89 15.48 8.42
CA GLU A 39 2.19 16.61 9.04
C GLU A 39 0.74 16.80 8.54
N ALA A 40 0.27 15.96 7.60
CA ALA A 40 -1.10 16.02 7.13
C ALA A 40 -2.09 15.56 8.22
N ASP A 41 -3.37 15.87 8.03
CA ASP A 41 -4.42 15.30 8.86
C ASP A 41 -4.54 13.79 8.58
N VAL A 42 -4.25 12.99 9.61
CA VAL A 42 -4.28 11.53 9.55
C VAL A 42 -5.45 10.93 10.34
N THR A 43 -6.35 11.76 10.87
CA THR A 43 -7.44 11.31 11.76
C THR A 43 -8.46 10.40 11.05
N ALA A 44 -8.55 10.47 9.73
CA ALA A 44 -9.41 9.60 8.93
C ALA A 44 -8.90 8.14 8.82
N TYR A 45 -7.65 7.87 9.18
CA TYR A 45 -7.02 6.56 9.03
C TYR A 45 -7.13 5.72 10.31
N LYS A 46 -7.48 4.43 10.17
CA LYS A 46 -7.49 3.48 11.30
C LYS A 46 -6.10 3.04 11.75
N LEU A 47 -5.15 3.04 10.81
CA LEU A 47 -3.76 2.63 11.00
C LEU A 47 -2.85 3.56 10.20
N VAL A 48 -1.80 4.06 10.86
CA VAL A 48 -0.70 4.80 10.22
C VAL A 48 0.58 3.99 10.37
N VAL A 49 1.33 3.86 9.27
CA VAL A 49 2.62 3.15 9.23
C VAL A 49 3.68 4.11 8.70
N PRO A 50 4.58 4.63 9.54
CA PRO A 50 5.72 5.42 9.08
C PRO A 50 6.86 4.45 8.71
N PRO A 51 7.15 4.21 7.42
CA PRO A 51 8.09 3.16 7.04
C PRO A 51 9.51 3.51 7.51
N SER A 52 9.98 4.74 7.31
CA SER A 52 11.36 5.16 7.64
C SER A 52 11.38 6.21 8.75
N SER A 53 11.14 5.81 10.00
CA SER A 53 11.01 6.73 11.14
C SER A 53 12.31 7.02 11.89
N SER A 54 13.49 6.83 11.29
CA SER A 54 14.76 7.07 12.00
C SER A 54 14.96 8.54 12.38
N ILE A 55 14.29 9.48 11.71
CA ILE A 55 14.27 10.91 12.07
C ILE A 55 12.90 11.47 11.73
N LEU A 56 12.16 11.97 12.72
CA LEU A 56 10.89 12.69 12.55
C LEU A 56 11.08 14.15 12.99
N ALA A 57 10.50 15.08 12.23
CA ALA A 57 10.35 16.45 12.70
C ALA A 57 9.45 16.49 13.94
N GLU A 58 9.68 17.43 14.85
CA GLU A 58 8.92 17.56 16.10
C GLU A 58 7.41 17.76 15.84
N THR A 59 7.08 18.51 14.80
CA THR A 59 5.72 18.72 14.29
C THR A 59 5.03 17.42 13.90
N ALA A 60 5.72 16.57 13.13
CA ALA A 60 5.24 15.24 12.77
C ALA A 60 5.07 14.32 13.99
N ALA A 61 6.03 14.34 14.93
CA ALA A 61 5.94 13.55 16.15
C ALA A 61 4.72 13.94 17.01
N LYS A 62 4.49 15.25 17.21
CA LYS A 62 3.30 15.77 17.92
C LYS A 62 2.00 15.40 17.19
N ASN A 63 2.01 15.41 15.86
CA ASN A 63 0.85 15.01 15.08
C ASN A 63 0.48 13.54 15.31
N LEU A 64 1.46 12.63 15.18
CA LEU A 64 1.26 11.20 15.42
C LEU A 64 0.90 10.90 16.87
N HIS A 65 1.43 11.66 17.84
CA HIS A 65 1.04 11.52 19.24
C HIS A 65 -0.45 11.82 19.45
N ARG A 66 -0.94 12.96 18.96
CA ARG A 66 -2.37 13.32 19.02
C ARG A 66 -3.26 12.30 18.31
N TYR A 67 -2.79 11.76 17.19
CA TYR A 67 -3.51 10.71 16.47
C TYR A 67 -3.71 9.45 17.32
N VAL A 68 -2.67 9.00 18.03
CA VAL A 68 -2.76 7.83 18.93
C VAL A 68 -3.61 8.14 20.15
N GLU A 69 -3.49 9.34 20.75
CA GLU A 69 -4.39 9.75 21.85
C GLU A 69 -5.86 9.79 21.43
N GLY A 70 -6.13 10.11 20.16
CA GLY A 70 -7.47 10.06 19.57
C GLY A 70 -7.99 8.64 19.27
N GLY A 71 -7.23 7.59 19.61
CA GLY A 71 -7.60 6.19 19.40
C GLY A 71 -7.14 5.59 18.07
N GLY A 72 -6.29 6.29 17.31
CA GLY A 72 -5.66 5.77 16.11
C GLY A 72 -4.58 4.72 16.42
N HIS A 73 -4.33 3.79 15.50
CA HIS A 73 -3.26 2.80 15.65
C HIS A 73 -2.01 3.23 14.89
N LEU A 74 -0.86 3.22 15.56
CA LEU A 74 0.43 3.57 14.95
C LEU A 74 1.36 2.35 15.00
N MET A 75 1.77 1.86 13.83
CA MET A 75 2.81 0.83 13.72
C MET A 75 4.15 1.49 13.42
N VAL A 76 5.01 1.59 14.43
CA VAL A 76 6.40 2.00 14.24
C VAL A 76 7.28 0.76 14.26
N SER A 77 8.04 0.53 13.20
CA SER A 77 8.96 -0.60 13.13
C SER A 77 10.28 -0.22 12.48
N TYR A 78 11.38 -0.72 13.03
CA TYR A 78 12.67 -0.69 12.37
C TYR A 78 12.74 -1.85 11.38
N PHE A 79 12.33 -1.59 10.13
CA PHE A 79 12.43 -2.57 9.06
C PHE A 79 13.81 -2.49 8.37
N PRO A 80 14.67 -3.51 8.47
CA PRO A 80 16.03 -3.46 7.92
C PRO A 80 16.10 -3.58 6.39
N GLY A 81 14.98 -3.81 5.70
CA GLY A 81 14.90 -3.96 4.23
C GLY A 81 14.24 -5.29 3.83
N PRO A 82 13.83 -5.43 2.55
CA PRO A 82 13.05 -6.58 2.06
C PRO A 82 13.75 -7.93 2.25
N ASP A 83 15.09 -7.94 2.23
CA ASP A 83 15.89 -9.18 2.29
C ASP A 83 16.16 -9.68 3.72
N ARG A 84 15.81 -8.90 4.75
CA ARG A 84 16.15 -9.19 6.16
C ARG A 84 14.92 -9.31 7.05
N ARG A 85 14.02 -10.26 6.71
CA ARG A 85 13.33 -11.24 7.58
C ARG A 85 12.09 -11.80 6.86
N PRO A 86 11.83 -13.12 6.88
CA PRO A 86 10.45 -13.62 6.72
C PRO A 86 9.61 -13.09 7.90
N GLY A 87 8.36 -12.67 7.67
CA GLY A 87 7.47 -12.25 8.76
C GLY A 87 6.80 -10.88 8.62
N LEU A 88 7.18 -10.00 7.68
CA LEU A 88 6.57 -8.66 7.59
C LEU A 88 5.06 -8.75 7.30
N ARG A 89 4.68 -9.66 6.41
CA ARG A 89 3.28 -9.88 6.04
C ARG A 89 2.48 -10.42 7.23
N GLU A 90 3.05 -11.40 7.94
CA GLU A 90 2.45 -12.02 9.13
C GLU A 90 2.26 -10.99 10.25
N LEU A 91 3.28 -10.18 10.53
CA LEU A 91 3.19 -9.09 11.49
C LEU A 91 2.15 -8.04 11.06
N LEU A 92 2.11 -7.67 9.78
CA LEU A 92 1.12 -6.74 9.27
C LEU A 92 -0.29 -7.31 9.39
N ALA A 93 -0.50 -8.60 9.14
CA ALA A 93 -1.81 -9.24 9.32
C ALA A 93 -2.29 -9.13 10.78
N GLU A 94 -1.42 -9.36 11.76
CA GLU A 94 -1.74 -9.18 13.20
C GLU A 94 -2.07 -7.71 13.53
N VAL A 95 -1.28 -6.77 13.00
CA VAL A 95 -1.51 -5.32 13.21
C VAL A 95 -2.82 -4.88 12.57
N LEU A 96 -3.13 -5.37 11.36
CA LEU A 96 -4.37 -5.09 10.65
C LEU A 96 -5.58 -5.61 11.42
N ASP A 97 -5.52 -6.82 11.96
CA ASP A 97 -6.58 -7.39 12.81
C ASP A 97 -6.80 -6.54 14.06
N HIS A 98 -5.72 -6.19 14.77
CA HIS A 98 -5.79 -5.32 15.95
C HIS A 98 -6.41 -3.95 15.63
N ALA A 99 -6.02 -3.34 14.50
CA ALA A 99 -6.55 -2.07 14.03
C ALA A 99 -7.94 -2.17 13.39
N ARG A 100 -8.50 -3.39 13.27
CA ARG A 100 -9.78 -3.70 12.61
C ARG A 100 -9.83 -3.13 11.19
N VAL A 101 -8.74 -3.34 10.46
CA VAL A 101 -8.57 -3.03 9.04
C VAL A 101 -8.58 -4.35 8.29
N SER A 102 -9.52 -4.49 7.34
CA SER A 102 -9.65 -5.70 6.53
C SER A 102 -9.86 -5.35 5.08
N GLY A 103 -9.13 -6.02 4.19
CA GLY A 103 -9.40 -6.01 2.76
C GLY A 103 -10.66 -6.83 2.39
N PRO A 104 -11.16 -6.70 1.16
CA PRO A 104 -12.21 -7.58 0.63
C PRO A 104 -11.72 -9.03 0.53
N ALA A 105 -12.49 -9.97 1.07
CA ALA A 105 -12.15 -11.37 1.09
C ALA A 105 -12.38 -12.08 -0.26
N GLY A 106 -11.72 -13.23 -0.46
CA GLY A 106 -11.94 -14.12 -1.60
C GLY A 106 -11.33 -13.65 -2.92
N LEU A 107 -10.43 -12.67 -2.86
CA LEU A 107 -9.65 -12.22 -4.01
C LEU A 107 -8.38 -13.06 -4.17
N PRO A 108 -7.92 -13.32 -5.40
CA PRO A 108 -6.62 -13.92 -5.62
C PRO A 108 -5.48 -13.02 -5.11
N ASP A 109 -4.44 -13.62 -4.54
CA ASP A 109 -3.23 -12.92 -4.04
C ASP A 109 -2.49 -12.12 -5.13
N THR A 110 -2.76 -12.38 -6.41
CA THR A 110 -2.16 -11.62 -7.53
C THR A 110 -2.94 -10.36 -7.88
N VAL A 111 -4.09 -10.11 -7.24
CA VAL A 111 -4.98 -9.00 -7.55
C VAL A 111 -4.86 -7.92 -6.48
N GLU A 112 -4.33 -6.77 -6.85
CA GLU A 112 -4.40 -5.55 -6.06
C GLU A 112 -5.78 -4.88 -6.22
N VAL A 113 -6.31 -4.36 -5.12
CA VAL A 113 -7.53 -3.55 -5.10
C VAL A 113 -7.18 -2.12 -4.73
N VAL A 114 -7.57 -1.18 -5.56
CA VAL A 114 -7.44 0.25 -5.26
C VAL A 114 -8.82 0.90 -5.26
N ARG A 115 -9.12 1.63 -4.20
CA ARG A 115 -10.35 2.43 -4.08
C ARG A 115 -10.01 3.88 -4.28
N ARG A 116 -10.66 4.56 -5.21
CA ARG A 116 -10.46 5.99 -5.44
C ARG A 116 -11.79 6.67 -5.72
N GLY A 117 -12.28 7.43 -4.73
CA GLY A 117 -13.65 7.94 -4.73
C GLY A 117 -14.67 6.80 -4.87
N GLY A 118 -15.70 6.99 -5.70
CA GLY A 118 -16.70 5.96 -6.01
C GLY A 118 -16.25 4.90 -7.02
N HIS A 119 -14.94 4.65 -7.18
CA HIS A 119 -14.43 3.66 -8.14
C HIS A 119 -13.53 2.64 -7.45
N VAL A 120 -13.59 1.40 -7.94
CA VAL A 120 -12.67 0.31 -7.54
C VAL A 120 -11.90 -0.14 -8.78
N PHE A 121 -10.58 -0.22 -8.63
CA PHE A 121 -9.65 -0.73 -9.64
C PHE A 121 -9.14 -2.08 -9.16
N LEU A 122 -9.22 -3.09 -10.02
CA LEU A 122 -8.60 -4.40 -9.80
C LEU A 122 -7.42 -4.54 -10.75
N ILE A 123 -6.21 -4.69 -10.21
CA ILE A 123 -4.96 -4.76 -10.98
C ILE A 123 -4.36 -6.15 -10.77
N ASN A 124 -4.23 -6.92 -11.84
CA ASN A 124 -3.62 -8.24 -11.76
C ASN A 124 -2.11 -8.15 -12.03
N HIS A 125 -1.32 -8.40 -10.99
CA HIS A 125 0.15 -8.49 -11.03
C HIS A 125 0.66 -9.84 -11.52
N GLY A 126 -0.21 -10.84 -11.65
CA GLY A 126 0.14 -12.16 -12.17
C GLY A 126 0.40 -12.18 -13.67
N ASP A 127 1.24 -13.12 -14.10
CA ASP A 127 1.50 -13.42 -15.51
C ASP A 127 0.30 -14.14 -16.19
N ARG A 128 -0.56 -14.76 -15.38
CA ARG A 128 -1.78 -15.45 -15.79
C ARG A 128 -3.04 -14.64 -15.47
N PRO A 129 -4.10 -14.77 -16.28
CA PRO A 129 -5.38 -14.12 -15.96
C PRO A 129 -5.98 -14.61 -14.64
N ALA A 130 -6.38 -13.67 -13.78
CA ALA A 130 -7.15 -13.93 -12.57
C ALA A 130 -8.67 -13.80 -12.82
N THR A 131 -9.48 -14.53 -12.05
CA THR A 131 -10.95 -14.41 -12.07
C THR A 131 -11.42 -13.89 -10.72
N VAL A 132 -12.23 -12.84 -10.73
CA VAL A 132 -12.86 -12.29 -9.52
C VAL A 132 -14.38 -12.43 -9.64
N ARG A 133 -15.02 -12.99 -8.61
CA ARG A 133 -16.48 -13.21 -8.56
C ARG A 133 -17.18 -11.98 -8.01
N GLY A 134 -18.45 -11.79 -8.37
CA GLY A 134 -19.28 -10.71 -7.82
C GLY A 134 -18.96 -9.30 -8.34
N VAL A 135 -18.17 -9.18 -9.41
CA VAL A 135 -17.79 -7.89 -9.99
C VAL A 135 -18.27 -7.78 -11.44
N SER A 136 -18.97 -6.68 -11.75
CA SER A 136 -19.41 -6.32 -13.10
C SER A 136 -18.83 -4.95 -13.46
N GLY A 137 -17.84 -4.89 -14.36
CA GLY A 137 -17.12 -3.65 -14.68
C GLY A 137 -16.69 -3.54 -16.13
N ARG A 138 -16.18 -2.36 -16.50
CA ARG A 138 -15.57 -2.15 -17.82
C ARG A 138 -14.11 -2.60 -17.76
N ALA A 139 -13.78 -3.55 -18.62
CA ALA A 139 -12.41 -3.96 -18.89
C ALA A 139 -11.64 -2.79 -19.51
N CYS A 140 -10.61 -2.28 -18.85
CA CYS A 140 -9.65 -1.36 -19.45
C CYS A 140 -8.39 -2.17 -19.72
N SER A 141 -8.22 -2.64 -20.95
CA SER A 141 -7.06 -3.46 -21.32
C SER A 141 -6.11 -2.63 -22.18
N THR A 142 -4.90 -2.38 -21.69
CA THR A 142 -3.71 -2.34 -22.55
C THR A 142 -3.26 -3.78 -22.84
N ALA A 143 -4.11 -4.61 -23.46
CA ALA A 143 -3.73 -5.85 -24.16
C ALA A 143 -4.94 -6.50 -24.88
N ARG A 144 -4.72 -6.90 -26.14
CA ARG A 144 -5.66 -7.41 -27.17
C ARG A 144 -6.76 -8.40 -26.72
N ARG A 145 -7.96 -8.25 -27.32
CA ARG A 145 -9.11 -9.18 -27.21
C ARG A 145 -8.82 -10.56 -27.82
N SER A 146 -9.31 -11.63 -27.18
CA SER A 146 -9.64 -12.91 -27.84
C SER A 146 -11.01 -13.43 -27.37
N ARG A 147 -11.69 -14.16 -28.23
CA ARG A 147 -13.15 -14.48 -28.23
C ARG A 147 -13.65 -15.10 -26.92
N GLY A 148 -14.77 -14.58 -26.40
CA GLY A 148 -15.70 -15.30 -25.51
C GLY A 148 -15.45 -15.30 -23.99
N ARG A 149 -14.22 -15.00 -23.51
CA ARG A 149 -13.92 -14.82 -22.07
C ARG A 149 -13.10 -13.55 -21.88
N ARG A 150 -13.56 -12.63 -21.00
CA ARG A 150 -12.83 -11.38 -20.73
C ARG A 150 -11.61 -11.68 -19.87
N ARG A 151 -10.44 -11.80 -20.49
CA ARG A 151 -9.13 -11.77 -19.80
C ARG A 151 -8.78 -10.31 -19.56
N CYS A 152 -8.72 -9.90 -18.30
CA CYS A 152 -8.51 -8.50 -17.94
C CYS A 152 -7.22 -8.35 -17.14
N ARG A 153 -6.35 -7.40 -17.55
CA ARG A 153 -5.20 -6.97 -16.73
C ARG A 153 -5.62 -5.88 -15.73
N GLN A 154 -6.62 -5.07 -16.07
CA GLN A 154 -7.20 -4.04 -15.20
C GLN A 154 -8.72 -3.95 -15.41
N VAL A 155 -9.49 -3.88 -14.31
CA VAL A 155 -10.96 -3.70 -14.35
C VAL A 155 -11.32 -2.47 -13.53
N VAL A 156 -12.15 -1.58 -14.10
CA VAL A 156 -12.73 -0.43 -13.39
C VAL A 156 -14.19 -0.73 -13.04
N TRP A 157 -14.53 -0.55 -11.77
CA TRP A 157 -15.87 -0.71 -11.21
C TRP A 157 -16.45 0.65 -10.76
N ARG A 158 -17.78 0.79 -10.85
CA ARG A 158 -18.57 1.91 -10.30
C ARG A 158 -19.45 1.37 -9.20
#